data_AF-A0A2J0T0X0-F1
#
_entry.id   AF-A0A2J0T0X0-F1
#
_cell.length_a   1.000
_cell.length_b   1.000
_cell.length_c   1.000
_cell.angle_alpha   90.00
_cell.angle_beta   90.00
_cell.angle_gamma   90.00
#
_symmetry.space_group_name_H-M   'P 1'
#
loop_
_entity.id
_entity.type
_entity.pdbx_description
1 polymer ?
#
loop_
_entity_poly.entity_id
_entity_poly.type
_entity_poly.pdbx_seq_one_letter_code
_entity_poly.pdbx_strand_id
1 'polypeptide(L)'
;MSRHIERRAPKETLGFAWGRFPTVDGSAITWRLYRRDHRRALHMHAETFFAQEDRAVIARHLRRARRHLRDQVDEIDLVAMGLAE
;
A
#
# COMPACT_ATOMS: atom_id res chain seq x y z
N MET A 1 0.36 -0.81 24.47
CA MET A 1 1.25 -1.16 23.34
C MET A 1 0.67 -0.61 22.03
N SER A 2 1.49 0.12 21.26
CA SER A 2 1.03 0.83 20.06
C SER A 2 0.98 -0.13 18.85
N ARG A 3 -0.16 -0.82 18.65
CA ARG A 3 -0.40 -1.78 17.54
C ARG A 3 -0.09 -1.27 16.12
N HIS A 4 0.15 0.02 15.92
CA HIS A 4 0.42 0.62 14.62
C HIS A 4 1.89 0.48 14.17
N ILE A 5 2.81 0.17 15.09
CA ILE A 5 4.24 -0.02 14.80
C ILE A 5 4.64 -1.50 14.64
N GLU A 6 3.73 -2.41 14.99
CA GLU A 6 3.98 -3.85 14.93
C GLU A 6 3.98 -4.37 13.49
N ARG A 7 4.92 -5.29 13.21
CA ARG A 7 4.99 -6.00 11.95
C ARG A 7 3.65 -6.65 11.64
N ARG A 8 3.21 -6.53 10.39
CA ARG A 8 2.01 -7.18 9.88
C ARG A 8 2.28 -7.70 8.48
N ALA A 9 2.17 -9.02 8.30
CA ALA A 9 2.26 -9.62 6.98
C ALA A 9 1.06 -9.20 6.11
N PRO A 10 1.25 -8.97 4.80
CA PRO A 10 0.14 -8.86 3.88
C PRO A 10 -0.62 -10.18 3.82
N LYS A 11 -1.95 -10.08 3.75
CA LYS A 11 -2.80 -11.23 3.43
C LYS A 11 -2.76 -11.44 1.93
N GLU A 12 -2.67 -12.70 1.50
CA GLU A 12 -2.83 -13.03 0.09
C GLU A 12 -4.29 -12.82 -0.30
N THR A 13 -4.53 -11.83 -1.17
CA THR A 13 -5.86 -11.54 -1.72
C THR A 13 -5.72 -11.31 -3.23
N LEU A 14 -6.80 -11.54 -3.98
CA LEU A 14 -6.84 -11.23 -5.42
C LEU A 14 -6.97 -9.73 -5.69
N GLY A 15 -7.37 -8.93 -4.69
CA GLY A 15 -7.56 -7.50 -4.81
C GLY A 15 -6.46 -6.70 -4.13
N PHE A 16 -6.86 -5.91 -3.12
CA PHE A 16 -5.93 -5.11 -2.34
C PHE A 16 -5.39 -5.88 -1.15
N ALA A 17 -4.07 -5.82 -0.95
CA ALA A 17 -3.37 -6.35 0.21
C ALA A 17 -2.40 -5.29 0.77
N TRP A 18 -2.03 -5.41 2.03
CA TRP A 18 -1.06 -4.49 2.65
C TRP A 18 -0.37 -5.10 3.85
N GLY A 19 0.86 -4.67 4.11
CA GLY A 19 1.66 -5.07 5.27
C GLY A 19 2.39 -3.90 5.93
N ARG A 20 2.94 -4.15 7.12
CA ARG A 20 3.78 -3.22 7.89
C ARG A 20 5.08 -3.88 8.23
N PHE A 21 6.17 -3.16 8.01
CA PHE A 21 7.53 -3.61 8.20
C PHE A 21 8.26 -2.53 9.01
N PRO A 22 8.32 -2.66 10.35
CA PRO A 22 9.13 -1.78 11.17
C PRO A 22 10.62 -1.99 10.86
N THR A 23 11.40 -0.93 11.01
CA THR A 23 12.87 -1.00 11.03
C THR A 23 13.34 -1.79 12.26
N VAL A 24 14.57 -2.31 12.22
CA VAL A 24 15.13 -3.14 13.30
C VAL A 24 15.18 -2.37 14.63
N ASP A 25 15.48 -1.07 14.56
CA ASP A 25 15.53 -0.14 15.69
C ASP A 25 14.14 0.41 16.09
N GLY A 26 13.09 0.11 15.32
CA GLY A 26 11.73 0.58 15.55
C GLY A 26 11.51 2.08 15.33
N SER A 27 12.49 2.79 14.75
CA SER A 27 12.41 4.24 14.51
C SER A 27 11.42 4.61 13.40
N ALA A 28 11.19 3.70 12.45
CA ALA A 28 10.28 3.90 11.34
C ALA A 28 9.50 2.64 10.98
N ILE A 29 8.37 2.83 10.31
CA ILE A 29 7.55 1.74 9.77
C ILE A 29 7.28 2.00 8.30
N THR A 30 7.68 1.03 7.48
CA THR A 30 7.28 0.99 6.07
C THR A 30 5.96 0.24 5.92
N TRP A 31 4.97 0.93 5.38
CA TRP A 31 3.73 0.36 4.92
C TRP A 31 3.87 -0.01 3.46
N ARG A 32 3.63 -1.28 3.12
CA ARG A 32 3.63 -1.75 1.73
C ARG A 32 2.20 -2.06 1.33
N LEU A 33 1.74 -1.45 0.25
CA LEU A 33 0.44 -1.62 -0.37
C LEU A 33 0.61 -2.44 -1.63
N TYR A 34 -0.32 -3.35 -1.90
CA TYR A 34 -0.28 -4.27 -3.02
C TYR A 34 -1.64 -4.31 -3.70
N ARG A 35 -1.66 -4.38 -5.03
CA ARG A 35 -2.85 -4.61 -5.84
C ARG A 35 -2.47 -5.41 -7.08
N ARG A 36 -3.36 -6.28 -7.54
CA ARG A 36 -3.17 -7.02 -8.79
C ARG A 36 -4.01 -6.41 -9.91
N ASP A 37 -3.49 -6.41 -11.14
CA ASP A 37 -4.23 -6.05 -12.34
C ASP A 37 -5.04 -7.23 -12.91
N HIS A 38 -5.75 -7.02 -14.02
CA HIS A 38 -6.52 -8.07 -14.72
C HIS A 38 -5.68 -9.29 -15.16
N ARG A 39 -4.36 -9.15 -15.33
CA ARG A 39 -3.42 -10.24 -15.66
C ARG A 39 -2.83 -10.91 -14.42
N ARG A 40 -3.27 -10.51 -13.23
CA ARG A 40 -2.74 -10.91 -11.92
C ARG A 40 -1.32 -10.42 -11.64
N ALA A 41 -0.76 -9.50 -12.42
CA ALA A 41 0.56 -8.92 -12.12
C ALA A 41 0.48 -8.06 -10.85
N LEU A 42 1.53 -8.10 -10.02
CA LEU A 42 1.53 -7.47 -8.70
C LEU A 42 2.14 -6.06 -8.75
N HIS A 43 1.33 -5.07 -8.42
CA HIS A 43 1.74 -3.66 -8.30
C HIS A 43 1.90 -3.29 -6.83
N MET A 44 2.97 -2.56 -6.50
CA MET A 44 3.36 -2.26 -5.12
C MET A 44 3.64 -0.77 -4.94
N HIS A 45 3.11 -0.20 -3.85
CA HIS A 45 3.44 1.15 -3.41
C HIS A 45 3.88 1.13 -1.94
N ALA A 46 4.95 1.84 -1.60
CA ALA A 46 5.49 1.87 -0.25
C ALA A 46 5.52 3.30 0.32
N GLU A 47 5.11 3.43 1.58
CA GLU A 47 5.19 4.68 2.35
C GLU A 47 5.92 4.40 3.66
N THR A 48 6.89 5.24 4.03
CA THR A 48 7.64 5.08 5.28
C THR A 48 7.38 6.27 6.19
N PHE A 49 7.05 5.99 7.45
CA PHE A 49 6.76 6.99 8.46
C PHE A 49 7.60 6.74 9.70
N PHE A 50 7.93 7.80 10.45
CA PHE A 50 8.52 7.65 11.77
C PHE A 50 7.52 7.06 12.75
N ALA A 51 8.01 6.31 13.75
CA ALA A 51 7.16 5.67 14.75
C ALA A 51 6.39 6.67 15.63
N GLN A 52 6.88 7.90 15.76
CA GLN A 52 6.22 8.99 16.48
C GLN A 52 5.24 9.81 15.64
N GLU A 53 5.13 9.53 14.33
CA GLU A 53 4.24 10.27 13.44
C GLU A 53 2.78 10.09 13.86
N ASP A 54 1.99 11.16 13.76
CA ASP A 54 0.58 11.13 14.14
C ASP A 54 -0.21 10.11 13.29
N ARG A 55 -1.05 9.30 13.95
CA ARG A 55 -1.80 8.22 13.28
C ARG A 55 -2.79 8.75 12.25
N ALA A 56 -3.38 9.92 12.45
CA ALA A 56 -4.27 10.55 11.49
C ALA A 56 -3.51 11.04 10.25
N VAL A 57 -2.29 11.54 10.44
CA VAL A 57 -1.37 11.86 9.34
C VAL A 57 -1.03 10.61 8.56
N ILE A 58 -0.51 9.56 9.21
CA ILE A 58 -0.22 8.26 8.56
C ILE A 58 -1.44 7.76 7.78
N ALA A 59 -2.63 7.74 8.41
CA ALA A 59 -3.85 7.28 7.77
C ALA A 59 -4.25 8.13 6.56
N ARG A 60 -4.04 9.45 6.58
CA ARG A 60 -4.28 10.34 5.43
C ARG A 60 -3.36 9.99 4.26
N HIS A 61 -2.07 9.81 4.51
CA HIS A 61 -1.10 9.43 3.48
C HIS A 61 -1.43 8.06 2.89
N LEU A 62 -1.74 7.07 3.73
CA LEU A 62 -2.11 5.73 3.28
C LEU A 62 -3.39 5.70 2.43
N ARG A 63 -4.39 6.54 2.74
CA ARG A 63 -5.60 6.66 1.90
C ARG A 63 -5.25 7.23 0.52
N ARG A 64 -4.35 8.21 0.45
CA ARG A 64 -3.88 8.78 -0.82
C ARG A 64 -3.08 7.75 -1.62
N ALA A 65 -2.12 7.08 -0.98
CA ALA A 65 -1.32 6.03 -1.60
C ALA A 65 -2.19 4.86 -2.13
N ARG A 66 -3.20 4.45 -1.36
CA ARG A 66 -4.16 3.43 -1.80
C ARG A 66 -4.95 3.88 -3.03
N ARG A 67 -5.38 5.15 -3.08
CA ARG A 67 -6.09 5.70 -4.24
C ARG A 67 -5.16 5.74 -5.46
N HIS A 68 -3.94 6.24 -5.29
CA HIS A 68 -2.94 6.28 -6.35
C HIS A 68 -2.67 4.89 -6.94
N LEU A 69 -2.43 3.89 -6.09
CA LEU A 69 -2.23 2.51 -6.54
C LEU A 69 -3.45 1.92 -7.25
N ARG A 70 -4.67 2.28 -6.82
CA ARG A 70 -5.89 1.88 -7.52
C ARG A 70 -5.95 2.52 -8.89
N ASP A 71 -5.80 3.84 -8.96
CA ASP A 71 -5.91 4.60 -10.21
C ASP A 71 -4.85 4.14 -11.22
N GLN A 72 -3.63 3.83 -10.75
CA GLN A 72 -2.57 3.23 -11.58
C GLN A 72 -2.97 1.86 -12.18
N VAL A 73 -3.53 0.97 -11.36
CA VAL A 73 -3.95 -0.36 -11.84
C VAL A 73 -5.18 -0.26 -12.74
N ASP A 74 -6.12 0.61 -12.40
CA ASP A 74 -7.33 0.84 -13.20
C ASP A 74 -6.93 1.41 -14.59
N GLU A 75 -5.92 2.29 -14.68
CA GLU A 75 -5.36 2.75 -15.95
C GLU A 75 -4.78 1.59 -16.79
N ILE A 76 -4.00 0.71 -16.18
CA ILE A 76 -3.44 -0.49 -16.85
C ILE A 76 -4.58 -1.38 -17.39
N ASP A 77 -5.63 -1.56 -16.59
CA ASP A 77 -6.80 -2.34 -16.98
C ASP A 77 -7.56 -1.66 -18.13
N LEU A 78 -7.71 -0.32 -18.11
CA LEU A 78 -8.35 0.45 -19.19
C LEU A 78 -7.58 0.38 -20.51
N VAL A 79 -6.26 0.56 -20.48
CA VAL A 79 -5.38 0.42 -21.65
C VAL A 79 -5.50 -0.98 -22.25
N ALA A 80 -5.51 -2.02 -21.41
CA ALA A 80 -5.65 -3.39 -21.88
C ALA A 80 -7.04 -3.70 -22.47
N MET A 81 -8.08 -2.98 -22.05
CA MET A 81 -9.42 -3.03 -22.65
C MET A 81 -9.54 -2.19 -23.93
N GLY A 82 -8.50 -1.44 -24.31
CA GLY A 82 -8.53 -0.49 -25.44
C GLY A 82 -9.40 0.73 -25.18
N LEU A 83 -9.60 1.09 -23.91
CA LEU A 83 -10.43 2.24 -23.48
C LEU A 83 -9.59 3.47 -23.07
N ALA A 84 -8.28 3.33 -23.02
CA ALA A 84 -7.30 4.39 -22.75
C ALA A 84 -6.04 4.18 -23.60
N GLU A 85 -5.23 5.23 -23.79
CA GLU A 85 -4.03 5.28 -24.64
C GLU A 85 -2.76 5.64 -23.88
#